data_AF-A0A7V5Q1N4-F1
#
_entry.id   AF-A0A7V5Q1N4-F1
#
_cell.length_a   1.000
_cell.length_b   1.000
_cell.length_c   1.000
_cell.angle_alpha   90.00
_cell.angle_beta   90.00
_cell.angle_gamma   90.00
#
_symmetry.space_group_name_H-M   'P 1'
#
loop_
_entity.id
_entity.type
_entity.pdbx_description
1 polymer ?
#
loop_
_entity_poly.entity_id
_entity_poly.type
_entity_poly.pdbx_seq_one_letter_code
_entity_poly.pdbx_strand_id
1 'polypeptide(L)'
;MARLANWKSLIVLAMAVAASGHRPRHASAMEHVTMERAGRTRELVGRIVVEGQDGSLLFQTLDGRMWVVEAEEVKQRRQDELPFKPLSKEEVGRRLLQELPRGFQIETTEHYVIAYNTSKAYARWCGNLWERLYRGFFNYWQTRRLELHAPEFPLVALIFDDRAGFDEYAKEELGTAVGAVIGYYNFRSNRVVTFDLTGIAQQNAARRHRFQPAQIRQLLAQPAAERNVATLIHEVTHQLAYNTGLQTRYAGNPFWVAEGLANFFETPDLRSSRGWRAIGKVNYFRLAEFRRHWSRPQEGRLIELIRDDRLFRNSKTAAAAYADAWALNYYLLKKKSKDYVAYLTELSKMKPLEVHTPEQRLAEFQRFFGDIGRLQQDLLKTMRRLR
;
A
#
# COMPACT_ATOMS: atom_id res chain seq x y z
N MET A 1 17.28 13.91 -0.45
CA MET A 1 16.95 12.48 -0.68
C MET A 1 16.54 11.90 0.66
N ALA A 2 15.30 12.16 1.05
CA ALA A 2 14.75 11.77 2.34
C ALA A 2 14.64 10.23 2.39
N ARG A 3 15.23 9.65 3.43
CA ARG A 3 15.26 8.23 3.71
C ARG A 3 13.83 7.80 4.03
N LEU A 4 13.23 7.02 3.13
CA LEU A 4 11.92 6.41 3.36
C LEU A 4 11.98 5.60 4.65
N ALA A 5 10.97 5.87 5.48
CA ALA A 5 10.82 5.44 6.84
C ALA A 5 10.99 3.93 6.99
N ASN A 6 11.69 3.55 8.05
CA ASN A 6 11.78 2.19 8.54
C ASN A 6 10.35 1.62 8.73
N TRP A 7 9.97 0.61 7.94
CA TRP A 7 8.85 -0.34 8.15
C TRP A 7 8.92 -1.08 9.51
N LYS A 8 9.77 -0.67 10.45
CA LYS A 8 10.26 -1.46 11.60
C LYS A 8 9.22 -1.84 12.67
N SER A 9 7.94 -1.57 12.47
CA SER A 9 6.91 -1.98 13.41
C SER A 9 5.76 -2.59 12.64
N LEU A 10 5.90 -3.87 12.26
CA LEU A 10 4.84 -4.88 12.27
C LEU A 10 5.40 -6.24 11.78
N ILE A 11 5.39 -7.19 12.71
CA ILE A 11 5.41 -8.66 12.53
C ILE A 11 6.80 -9.29 12.35
N VAL A 12 7.43 -9.60 13.49
CA VAL A 12 7.96 -10.95 13.68
C VAL A 12 7.14 -11.56 14.82
N LEU A 13 5.97 -12.10 14.47
CA LEU A 13 5.34 -13.13 15.29
C LEU A 13 5.25 -14.35 14.36
N ALA A 14 6.09 -15.34 14.62
CA ALA A 14 6.05 -16.61 13.91
C ALA A 14 4.85 -17.40 14.42
N MET A 15 3.66 -17.15 13.88
CA MET A 15 2.53 -18.06 14.06
C MET A 15 2.73 -19.23 13.11
N ALA A 16 2.94 -20.43 13.67
CA ALA A 16 2.90 -21.66 12.90
C ALA A 16 1.45 -21.91 12.44
N VAL A 17 1.16 -21.67 11.16
CA VAL A 17 -0.17 -21.92 10.57
C VAL A 17 -0.26 -23.39 10.15
N ALA A 18 -1.25 -24.12 10.65
CA ALA A 18 -1.58 -25.45 10.13
C ALA A 18 -2.28 -25.34 8.76
N ALA A 19 -1.98 -26.28 7.86
CA ALA A 19 -2.72 -26.43 6.60
C ALA A 19 -4.13 -26.99 6.88
N SER A 20 -5.06 -26.15 7.31
CA SER A 20 -6.47 -26.52 7.42
C SER A 20 -7.09 -26.53 6.02
N GLY A 21 -7.62 -27.70 5.63
CA GLY A 21 -8.28 -27.95 4.36
C GLY A 21 -9.43 -26.97 4.09
N HIS A 22 -9.71 -26.79 2.80
CA HIS A 22 -10.80 -25.98 2.27
C HIS A 22 -12.12 -26.30 2.98
N ARG A 23 -12.62 -25.37 3.80
CA ARG A 23 -14.07 -25.28 4.04
C ARG A 23 -14.64 -24.28 3.04
N PRO A 24 -15.76 -24.59 2.37
CA PRO A 24 -16.41 -23.64 1.46
C PRO A 24 -16.73 -22.34 2.22
N ARG A 25 -16.76 -21.21 1.49
CA ARG A 25 -17.21 -19.90 1.99
C ARG A 25 -18.67 -19.98 2.44
N HIS A 26 -18.92 -20.52 3.63
CA HIS A 26 -20.08 -20.15 4.41
C HIS A 26 -19.90 -18.68 4.78
N ALA A 27 -20.99 -17.90 4.79
CA ALA A 27 -20.98 -16.56 5.37
C ALA A 27 -20.32 -16.68 6.75
N SER A 28 -19.15 -16.05 6.94
CA SER A 28 -18.51 -16.05 8.25
C SER A 28 -19.49 -15.40 9.20
N ALA A 29 -19.99 -16.18 10.15
CA ALA A 29 -20.81 -15.65 11.23
C ALA A 29 -20.01 -14.59 12.00
N MET A 30 -20.68 -13.58 12.52
CA MET A 30 -20.01 -12.47 13.20
C MET A 30 -19.34 -12.98 14.47
N GLU A 31 -18.06 -12.66 14.61
CA GLU A 31 -17.28 -12.93 15.81
C GLU A 31 -17.24 -11.66 16.67
N HIS A 32 -17.41 -11.83 17.98
CA HIS A 32 -17.19 -10.80 18.98
C HIS A 32 -16.09 -11.27 19.93
N VAL A 33 -15.01 -10.51 20.00
CA VAL A 33 -13.85 -10.79 20.84
C VAL A 33 -13.67 -9.63 21.81
N THR A 34 -13.88 -9.88 23.10
CA THR A 34 -13.51 -8.94 24.15
C THR A 34 -12.05 -9.17 24.50
N MET A 35 -11.21 -8.18 24.24
CA MET A 35 -9.79 -8.20 24.58
C MET A 35 -9.44 -7.17 25.65
N GLU A 36 -8.40 -7.44 26.42
CA GLU A 36 -7.81 -6.50 27.37
C GLU A 36 -6.35 -6.26 27.01
N ARG A 37 -5.98 -5.01 26.72
CA ARG A 37 -4.60 -4.61 26.43
C ARG A 37 -4.27 -3.35 27.19
N ALA A 38 -3.17 -3.36 27.93
CA ALA A 38 -2.70 -2.23 28.74
C ALA A 38 -3.80 -1.68 29.69
N GLY A 39 -4.53 -2.57 30.36
CA GLY A 39 -5.61 -2.24 31.30
C GLY A 39 -6.86 -1.64 30.67
N ARG A 40 -6.99 -1.71 29.33
CA ARG A 40 -8.19 -1.26 28.60
C ARG A 40 -8.89 -2.45 27.96
N THR A 41 -10.15 -2.65 28.35
CA THR A 41 -11.04 -3.61 27.73
C THR A 41 -11.64 -3.02 26.46
N ARG A 42 -11.68 -3.82 25.38
CA ARG A 42 -12.30 -3.46 24.10
C ARG A 42 -13.00 -4.66 23.49
N GLU A 43 -14.21 -4.45 23.03
CA GLU A 43 -14.90 -5.42 22.17
C GLU A 43 -14.52 -5.17 20.70
N LEU A 44 -14.12 -6.24 20.01
CA LEU A 44 -13.88 -6.29 18.58
C LEU A 44 -15.02 -7.08 17.93
N VAL A 45 -15.64 -6.51 16.91
CA VAL A 45 -16.72 -7.15 16.16
C VAL A 45 -16.29 -7.27 14.69
N GLY A 46 -16.43 -8.47 14.12
CA GLY A 46 -15.93 -8.76 12.78
C GLY A 46 -15.74 -10.25 12.51
N ARG A 47 -14.59 -10.61 11.92
CA ARG A 47 -14.26 -12.02 11.60
C ARG A 47 -12.84 -12.36 11.98
N ILE A 48 -12.61 -13.63 12.31
CA ILE A 48 -11.27 -14.18 12.48
C ILE A 48 -10.71 -14.53 11.10
N VAL A 49 -9.54 -13.98 10.80
CA VAL A 49 -8.84 -14.19 9.53
C VAL A 49 -7.84 -15.35 9.65
N VAL A 50 -7.13 -15.43 10.78
CA VAL A 50 -6.25 -16.54 11.16
C VAL A 50 -6.39 -16.77 12.66
N GLU A 51 -6.40 -18.02 13.07
CA GLU A 51 -6.30 -18.45 14.47
C GLU A 51 -5.00 -19.25 14.61
N GLY A 52 -4.11 -18.77 15.47
CA GLY A 52 -2.84 -19.40 15.81
C GLY A 52 -3.03 -20.63 16.70
N GLN A 53 -2.06 -21.53 16.70
CA GLN A 53 -2.11 -22.74 17.54
C GLN A 53 -2.06 -22.42 19.04
N ASP A 54 -1.46 -21.29 19.40
CA ASP A 54 -1.39 -20.74 20.75
C ASP A 54 -2.69 -20.03 21.19
N GLY A 55 -3.69 -19.92 20.31
CA GLY A 55 -4.93 -19.20 20.55
C GLY A 55 -4.86 -17.70 20.20
N SER A 56 -3.74 -17.22 19.65
CA SER A 56 -3.65 -15.86 19.11
C SER A 56 -4.55 -15.70 17.88
N LEU A 57 -5.06 -14.48 17.68
CA LEU A 57 -6.02 -14.18 16.60
C LEU A 57 -5.49 -13.07 15.71
N LEU A 58 -5.54 -13.28 14.40
CA LEU A 58 -5.60 -12.21 13.43
C LEU A 58 -7.06 -11.90 13.14
N PHE A 59 -7.58 -10.85 13.77
CA PHE A 59 -8.98 -10.46 13.72
C PHE A 59 -9.20 -9.25 12.79
N GLN A 60 -10.23 -9.28 11.95
CA GLN A 60 -10.60 -8.18 11.06
C GLN A 60 -11.94 -7.57 11.48
N THR A 61 -11.93 -6.29 11.86
CA THR A 61 -13.16 -5.56 12.23
C THR A 61 -13.94 -5.11 11.00
N LEU A 62 -15.20 -4.69 11.21
CA LEU A 62 -16.14 -4.29 10.14
C LEU A 62 -15.70 -3.07 9.30
N ASP A 63 -14.76 -2.26 9.81
CA ASP A 63 -14.11 -1.16 9.07
C ASP A 63 -12.88 -1.61 8.28
N GLY A 64 -12.59 -2.92 8.27
CA GLY A 64 -11.47 -3.52 7.56
C GLY A 64 -10.14 -3.44 8.31
N ARG A 65 -10.09 -2.93 9.55
CA ARG A 65 -8.87 -2.89 10.36
C ARG A 65 -8.49 -4.30 10.86
N MET A 66 -7.19 -4.60 10.85
CA MET A 66 -6.63 -5.83 11.39
C MET A 66 -6.14 -5.65 12.82
N TRP A 67 -6.36 -6.66 13.64
CA TRP A 67 -5.91 -6.77 15.02
C TRP A 67 -5.15 -8.08 15.17
N VAL A 68 -3.90 -7.99 15.63
CA VAL A 68 -3.22 -9.14 16.22
C VAL A 68 -3.61 -9.10 17.70
N VAL A 69 -4.31 -10.13 18.17
CA VAL A 69 -4.76 -10.29 19.56
C VAL A 69 -4.02 -11.50 20.11
N GLU A 70 -3.19 -11.30 21.12
CA GLU A 70 -2.48 -12.40 21.77
C GLU A 70 -3.47 -13.24 22.59
N ALA A 71 -3.16 -14.52 22.82
CA ALA A 71 -4.07 -15.45 23.48
C ALA A 71 -4.46 -14.95 24.89
N GLU A 72 -3.52 -14.39 25.64
CA GLU A 72 -3.72 -13.88 27.01
C GLU A 72 -4.57 -12.60 27.05
N GLU A 73 -4.67 -11.89 25.93
CA GLU A 73 -5.49 -10.69 25.80
C GLU A 73 -6.97 -11.03 25.62
N VAL A 74 -7.29 -12.23 25.12
CA VAL A 74 -8.68 -12.66 24.90
C VAL A 74 -9.35 -12.96 26.25
N LYS A 75 -10.37 -12.18 26.62
CA LYS A 75 -11.17 -12.38 27.84
C LYS A 75 -12.47 -13.12 27.57
N GLN A 76 -13.08 -12.86 26.42
CA GLN A 76 -14.33 -13.50 26.02
C GLN A 76 -14.40 -13.58 24.50
N ARG A 77 -14.94 -14.69 23.98
CA ARG A 77 -15.28 -14.87 22.57
C ARG A 77 -16.70 -15.37 22.47
N ARG A 78 -17.48 -14.78 21.55
CA ARG A 78 -18.81 -15.27 21.17
C ARG A 78 -18.99 -15.13 19.66
N GLN A 79 -19.84 -15.97 19.11
CA GLN A 79 -20.24 -15.94 17.71
C GLN A 79 -21.75 -15.75 17.63
N ASP A 80 -22.22 -14.94 16.69
CA ASP A 80 -23.64 -14.83 16.37
C ASP A 80 -23.94 -15.34 14.95
N GLU A 81 -25.22 -15.52 14.61
CA GLU A 81 -25.65 -16.01 13.30
C GLU A 81 -25.72 -14.91 12.23
N LEU A 82 -25.37 -13.66 12.55
CA LEU A 82 -25.41 -12.55 11.59
C LEU A 82 -24.25 -12.70 10.60
N PRO A 83 -24.51 -12.49 9.29
CA PRO A 83 -23.45 -12.53 8.31
C PRO A 83 -22.49 -11.35 8.50
N PHE A 84 -21.19 -11.61 8.34
CA PHE A 84 -20.19 -10.55 8.24
C PHE A 84 -20.56 -9.55 7.13
N LYS A 85 -20.75 -8.28 7.50
CA LYS A 85 -21.04 -7.20 6.55
C LYS A 85 -20.15 -5.99 6.86
N PRO A 86 -19.26 -5.60 5.93
CA PRO A 86 -18.48 -4.37 6.05
C PRO A 86 -19.36 -3.15 6.34
N LEU A 87 -18.83 -2.21 7.11
CA LEU A 87 -19.49 -0.93 7.35
C LEU A 87 -19.70 -0.19 6.01
N SER A 88 -20.86 0.45 5.88
CA SER A 88 -21.15 1.40 4.80
C SER A 88 -20.24 2.62 4.86
N LYS A 89 -20.18 3.39 3.76
CA LYS A 89 -19.38 4.64 3.71
C LYS A 89 -19.82 5.64 4.78
N GLU A 90 -21.12 5.72 5.03
CA GLU A 90 -21.73 6.61 6.02
C GLU A 90 -21.36 6.19 7.45
N GLU A 91 -21.35 4.89 7.74
CA GLU A 91 -20.95 4.34 9.04
C GLU A 91 -19.45 4.51 9.28
N VAL A 92 -18.62 4.25 8.27
CA VAL A 92 -17.17 4.52 8.33
C VAL A 92 -16.93 6.01 8.56
N GLY A 93 -17.62 6.90 7.84
CA GLY A 93 -17.51 8.35 8.02
C GLY A 93 -17.88 8.79 9.45
N ARG A 94 -19.00 8.31 9.99
CA ARG A 94 -19.40 8.59 11.39
C ARG A 94 -18.36 8.12 12.39
N ARG A 95 -17.81 6.91 12.22
CA ARG A 95 -16.77 6.36 13.08
C ARG A 95 -15.48 7.17 13.01
N LEU A 96 -15.05 7.58 11.81
CA LEU A 96 -13.87 8.42 11.64
C LEU A 96 -14.01 9.77 12.36
N LEU A 97 -15.18 10.41 12.29
CA LEU A 97 -15.43 11.67 13.02
C LEU A 97 -15.43 11.52 14.55
N GLN A 98 -15.67 10.32 15.07
CA GLN A 98 -15.54 10.02 16.50
C GLN A 98 -14.08 9.72 16.90
N GLU A 99 -13.31 9.11 16.00
CA GLU A 99 -11.90 8.76 16.23
C GLU A 99 -10.94 9.94 16.07
N LEU A 100 -11.27 10.91 15.20
CA LEU A 100 -10.38 12.00 14.80
C LEU A 100 -10.62 13.28 15.60
N PRO A 101 -9.62 14.19 15.67
CA PRO A 101 -9.79 15.50 16.30
C PRO A 101 -10.96 16.31 15.70
N ARG A 102 -11.47 17.26 16.48
CA ARG A 102 -12.49 18.21 15.98
C ARG A 102 -11.97 18.97 14.76
N GLY A 103 -12.87 19.29 13.84
CA GLY A 103 -12.55 20.03 12.59
C GLY A 103 -12.46 19.15 11.35
N PHE A 104 -12.42 17.82 11.51
CA PHE A 104 -12.56 16.90 10.40
C PHE A 104 -13.97 16.91 9.80
N GLN A 105 -14.04 16.74 8.49
CA GLN A 105 -15.23 16.58 7.68
C GLN A 105 -15.08 15.34 6.79
N ILE A 106 -16.18 14.85 6.22
CA ILE A 106 -16.19 13.69 5.32
C ILE A 106 -16.54 14.13 3.91
N GLU A 107 -15.76 13.67 2.92
CA GLU A 107 -16.11 13.66 1.50
C GLU A 107 -16.10 12.20 1.03
N THR A 108 -17.11 11.80 0.26
CA THR A 108 -17.19 10.46 -0.32
C THR A 108 -17.10 10.50 -1.83
N THR A 109 -16.57 9.44 -2.41
CA THR A 109 -16.60 9.19 -3.86
C THR A 109 -17.25 7.83 -4.13
N GLU A 110 -17.13 7.31 -5.35
CA GLU A 110 -17.63 5.97 -5.70
C GLU A 110 -17.00 4.88 -4.83
N HIS A 111 -15.70 4.93 -4.59
CA HIS A 111 -14.95 3.92 -3.83
C HIS A 111 -14.37 4.42 -2.50
N TYR A 112 -14.24 5.74 -2.29
CA TYR A 112 -13.51 6.29 -1.15
C TYR A 112 -14.39 6.96 -0.08
N VAL A 113 -13.92 6.87 1.17
CA VAL A 113 -14.32 7.74 2.30
C VAL A 113 -13.10 8.55 2.71
N ILE A 114 -13.19 9.87 2.58
CA ILE A 114 -12.09 10.80 2.82
C ILE A 114 -12.44 11.64 4.03
N ALA A 115 -11.74 11.43 5.14
CA ALA A 115 -11.81 12.31 6.30
C ALA A 115 -10.73 13.39 6.18
N TYR A 116 -11.12 14.66 6.27
CA TYR A 116 -10.20 15.77 6.06
C TYR A 116 -10.50 16.96 6.97
N ASN A 117 -9.48 17.67 7.45
CA ASN A 117 -9.61 19.00 8.08
C ASN A 117 -9.03 20.14 7.21
N THR A 118 -8.59 19.83 5.98
CA THR A 118 -8.18 20.83 4.97
C THR A 118 -9.39 21.43 4.21
N SER A 119 -9.13 22.15 3.11
CA SER A 119 -10.16 22.64 2.19
C SER A 119 -10.90 21.49 1.50
N LYS A 120 -12.23 21.63 1.39
CA LYS A 120 -13.09 20.71 0.62
C LYS A 120 -12.65 20.57 -0.84
N ALA A 121 -12.13 21.65 -1.43
CA ALA A 121 -11.62 21.66 -2.80
C ALA A 121 -10.42 20.71 -2.97
N TYR A 122 -9.49 20.69 -2.00
CA TYR A 122 -8.35 19.77 -2.00
C TYR A 122 -8.79 18.32 -1.77
N ALA A 123 -9.66 18.06 -0.79
CA ALA A 123 -10.21 16.72 -0.56
C ALA A 123 -10.89 16.14 -1.81
N ARG A 124 -11.70 16.94 -2.50
CA ARG A 124 -12.31 16.58 -3.79
C ARG A 124 -11.29 16.35 -4.90
N TRP A 125 -10.23 17.15 -4.95
CA TRP A 125 -9.16 16.97 -5.93
C TRP A 125 -8.45 15.62 -5.71
N CYS A 126 -8.13 15.26 -4.46
CA CYS A 126 -7.57 13.96 -4.10
C CYS A 126 -8.50 12.81 -4.47
N GLY A 127 -9.78 12.88 -4.07
CA GLY A 127 -10.76 11.86 -4.43
C GLY A 127 -10.87 11.63 -5.94
N ASN A 128 -10.94 12.70 -6.73
CA ASN A 128 -10.94 12.60 -8.19
C ASN A 128 -9.65 11.99 -8.75
N LEU A 129 -8.49 12.30 -8.17
CA LEU A 129 -7.20 11.72 -8.57
C LEU A 129 -7.19 10.21 -8.29
N TRP A 130 -7.62 9.79 -7.11
CA TRP A 130 -7.61 8.38 -6.71
C TRP A 130 -8.65 7.54 -7.47
N GLU A 131 -9.83 8.09 -7.77
CA GLU A 131 -10.81 7.44 -8.65
C GLU A 131 -10.27 7.23 -10.09
N ARG A 132 -9.46 8.18 -10.58
CA ARG A 132 -8.77 8.00 -11.87
C ARG A 132 -7.71 6.89 -11.79
N LEU A 133 -6.98 6.82 -10.68
CA LEU A 133 -5.99 5.76 -10.45
C LEU A 133 -6.68 4.40 -10.36
N TYR A 134 -7.77 4.28 -9.61
CA TYR A 134 -8.59 3.06 -9.50
C TYR A 134 -8.97 2.52 -10.88
N ARG A 135 -9.60 3.35 -11.72
CA ARG A 135 -9.99 2.94 -13.09
C ARG A 135 -8.79 2.56 -13.95
N GLY A 136 -7.69 3.32 -13.86
CA GLY A 136 -6.45 3.04 -14.60
C GLY A 136 -5.82 1.71 -14.17
N PHE A 137 -5.80 1.43 -12.86
CA PHE A 137 -5.27 0.23 -12.26
C PHE A 137 -6.04 -1.01 -12.70
N PHE A 138 -7.38 -0.99 -12.58
CA PHE A 138 -8.23 -2.10 -13.03
C PHE A 138 -8.07 -2.36 -14.52
N ASN A 139 -8.15 -1.32 -15.36
CA ASN A 139 -7.98 -1.48 -16.80
C ASN A 139 -6.59 -2.05 -17.17
N TYR A 140 -5.53 -1.62 -16.48
CA TYR A 140 -4.18 -2.11 -16.74
C TYR A 140 -4.02 -3.62 -16.51
N TRP A 141 -4.64 -4.15 -15.45
CA TRP A 141 -4.57 -5.56 -15.11
C TRP A 141 -5.57 -6.42 -15.88
N GLN A 142 -6.78 -5.91 -16.10
CA GLN A 142 -7.79 -6.58 -16.92
C GLN A 142 -7.30 -6.82 -18.36
N THR A 143 -6.65 -5.82 -18.98
CA THR A 143 -6.04 -5.98 -20.31
C THR A 143 -4.94 -7.03 -20.37
N ARG A 144 -4.38 -7.41 -19.22
CA ARG A 144 -3.37 -8.47 -19.06
C ARG A 144 -3.95 -9.79 -18.54
N ARG A 145 -5.28 -9.88 -18.42
CA ARG A 145 -6.00 -11.07 -17.93
C ARG A 145 -5.62 -11.47 -16.50
N LEU A 146 -5.16 -10.51 -15.69
CA LEU A 146 -5.06 -10.68 -14.24
C LEU A 146 -6.39 -10.23 -13.65
N GLU A 147 -7.12 -11.16 -13.03
CA GLU A 147 -8.41 -10.89 -12.43
C GLU A 147 -8.24 -10.16 -11.10
N LEU A 148 -8.90 -9.01 -10.99
CA LEU A 148 -9.02 -8.25 -9.75
C LEU A 148 -10.47 -8.29 -9.28
N HIS A 149 -10.68 -8.24 -7.97
CA HIS A 149 -12.00 -8.05 -7.40
C HIS A 149 -12.18 -6.62 -6.90
N ALA A 150 -13.42 -6.16 -6.81
CA ALA A 150 -13.74 -4.88 -6.16
C ALA A 150 -13.33 -4.93 -4.67
N PRO A 151 -12.93 -3.80 -4.07
CA PRO A 151 -12.68 -3.72 -2.63
C PRO A 151 -13.90 -4.17 -1.82
N GLU A 152 -13.68 -5.04 -0.84
CA GLU A 152 -14.73 -5.49 0.09
C GLU A 152 -15.16 -4.35 1.04
N PHE A 153 -14.23 -3.46 1.38
CA PHE A 153 -14.45 -2.32 2.28
C PHE A 153 -14.33 -1.01 1.50
N PRO A 154 -15.02 0.08 1.92
CA PRO A 154 -14.70 1.41 1.44
C PRO A 154 -13.21 1.73 1.60
N LEU A 155 -12.59 2.33 0.58
CA LEU A 155 -11.20 2.75 0.64
C LEU A 155 -11.10 4.02 1.47
N VAL A 156 -10.33 4.01 2.55
CA VAL A 156 -10.29 5.13 3.50
C VAL A 156 -9.04 5.96 3.33
N ALA A 157 -9.19 7.28 3.35
CA ALA A 157 -8.06 8.20 3.41
C ALA A 157 -8.27 9.30 4.45
N LEU A 158 -7.17 9.70 5.10
CA LEU A 158 -7.10 10.81 6.03
C LEU A 158 -6.24 11.92 5.43
N ILE A 159 -6.77 13.15 5.36
CA ILE A 159 -6.07 14.30 4.81
C ILE A 159 -6.01 15.41 5.86
N PHE A 160 -4.84 15.58 6.46
CA PHE A 160 -4.55 16.69 7.36
C PHE A 160 -4.39 18.01 6.59
N ASP A 161 -4.71 19.13 7.22
CA ASP A 161 -4.54 20.49 6.71
C ASP A 161 -3.09 20.91 6.59
N ASP A 162 -2.24 20.42 7.50
CA ASP A 162 -0.83 20.71 7.49
C ASP A 162 0.04 19.54 7.92
N ARG A 163 1.36 19.81 7.90
CA ARG A 163 2.38 18.86 8.28
C ARG A 163 2.35 18.53 9.77
N ALA A 164 2.04 19.51 10.62
CA ALA A 164 2.12 19.35 12.06
C ALA A 164 1.03 18.39 12.57
N GLY A 165 -0.21 18.55 12.09
CA GLY A 165 -1.31 17.64 12.39
C GLY A 165 -1.05 16.22 11.89
N PHE A 166 -0.50 16.10 10.68
CA PHE A 166 -0.06 14.81 10.14
C PHE A 166 1.02 14.17 11.00
N ASP A 167 2.08 14.91 11.36
CA ASP A 167 3.17 14.39 12.17
C ASP A 167 2.67 13.93 13.54
N GLU A 168 1.78 14.71 14.18
CA GLU A 168 1.20 14.36 15.47
C GLU A 168 0.41 13.04 15.41
N TYR A 169 -0.44 12.88 14.41
CA TYR A 169 -1.21 11.65 14.22
C TYR A 169 -0.30 10.45 13.92
N ALA A 170 0.67 10.64 13.04
CA ALA A 170 1.49 9.55 12.53
C ALA A 170 2.65 9.16 13.45
N LYS A 171 2.96 9.94 14.50
CA LYS A 171 3.96 9.58 15.53
C LYS A 171 3.70 8.22 16.17
N GLU A 172 2.45 7.90 16.49
CA GLU A 172 2.10 6.62 17.11
C GLU A 172 2.34 5.44 16.17
N GLU A 173 2.22 5.66 14.86
CA GLU A 173 2.28 4.59 13.85
C GLU A 173 3.68 4.44 13.22
N LEU A 174 4.40 5.56 13.02
CA LEU A 174 5.69 5.61 12.31
C LEU A 174 6.88 5.97 13.21
N GLY A 175 6.64 6.36 14.46
CA GLY A 175 7.67 6.81 15.39
C GLY A 175 8.51 7.96 14.82
N THR A 176 9.83 7.86 14.95
CA THR A 176 10.79 8.90 14.51
C THR A 176 10.87 9.08 12.99
N ALA A 177 10.26 8.17 12.22
CA ALA A 177 10.35 8.17 10.76
C ALA A 177 9.31 9.07 10.08
N VAL A 178 8.34 9.59 10.84
CA VAL A 178 7.26 10.48 10.37
C VAL A 178 7.78 11.74 9.66
N GLY A 179 8.91 12.28 10.15
CA GLY A 179 9.56 13.48 9.62
C GLY A 179 10.02 13.36 8.15
N ALA A 180 10.13 12.16 7.61
CA ALA A 180 10.67 11.91 6.27
C ALA A 180 9.62 11.60 5.21
N VAL A 181 8.36 11.36 5.59
CA VAL A 181 7.29 10.95 4.67
C VAL A 181 6.26 12.07 4.49
N ILE A 182 5.57 12.06 3.34
CA ILE A 182 4.46 12.98 3.05
C ILE A 182 3.09 12.30 3.06
N GLY A 183 3.10 10.98 3.24
CA GLY A 183 1.95 10.13 3.39
C GLY A 183 2.42 8.68 3.50
N TYR A 184 1.51 7.81 3.93
CA TYR A 184 1.75 6.37 4.04
C TYR A 184 0.44 5.59 3.96
N TYR A 185 0.50 4.37 3.45
CA TYR A 185 -0.55 3.37 3.61
C TYR A 185 -0.30 2.52 4.86
N ASN A 186 -1.30 2.42 5.73
CA ASN A 186 -1.22 1.64 6.96
C ASN A 186 -1.91 0.28 6.78
N PHE A 187 -1.12 -0.80 6.86
CA PHE A 187 -1.60 -2.18 6.75
C PHE A 187 -2.63 -2.55 7.81
N ARG A 188 -2.47 -2.04 9.04
CA ARG A 188 -3.34 -2.34 10.17
C ARG A 188 -4.69 -1.67 9.99
N SER A 189 -4.71 -0.36 9.74
CA SER A 189 -5.96 0.41 9.64
C SER A 189 -6.61 0.37 8.27
N ASN A 190 -5.89 -0.07 7.23
CA ASN A 190 -6.29 -0.03 5.81
C ASN A 190 -6.47 1.39 5.25
N ARG A 191 -5.79 2.38 5.83
CA ARG A 191 -5.97 3.80 5.51
C ARG A 191 -4.74 4.35 4.81
N VAL A 192 -4.96 5.23 3.83
CA VAL A 192 -3.94 6.15 3.36
C VAL A 192 -3.99 7.40 4.23
N VAL A 193 -2.86 7.85 4.75
CA VAL A 193 -2.78 9.04 5.59
C VAL A 193 -1.83 10.02 4.93
N THR A 194 -2.25 11.28 4.77
CA THR A 194 -1.46 12.35 4.14
C THR A 194 -1.92 13.72 4.63
N PHE A 195 -1.37 14.79 4.07
CA PHE A 195 -1.78 16.16 4.34
C PHE A 195 -1.85 17.00 3.07
N ASP A 196 -2.31 18.24 3.19
CA ASP A 196 -2.42 19.17 2.08
C ASP A 196 -1.05 19.60 1.54
N LEU A 197 -0.68 19.04 0.39
CA LEU A 197 0.59 19.28 -0.27
C LEU A 197 0.67 20.69 -0.90
N THR A 198 -0.45 21.40 -1.07
CA THR A 198 -0.43 22.79 -1.54
C THR A 198 0.28 23.69 -0.54
N GLY A 199 0.29 23.30 0.73
CA GLY A 199 1.01 24.02 1.77
C GLY A 199 2.53 23.87 1.73
N ILE A 200 3.05 22.77 1.17
CA ILE A 200 4.48 22.65 0.89
C ILE A 200 4.86 23.50 -0.33
N ALA A 201 3.97 23.58 -1.32
CA ALA A 201 4.21 24.33 -2.54
C ALA A 201 4.15 25.85 -2.35
N GLN A 202 3.61 26.36 -1.23
CA GLN A 202 3.52 27.80 -0.95
C GLN A 202 3.84 28.18 0.50
N GLN A 203 4.59 29.28 0.67
CA GLN A 203 4.96 29.85 1.96
C GLN A 203 3.80 30.48 2.77
N ASN A 204 2.64 30.76 2.14
CA ASN A 204 1.54 31.49 2.79
C ASN A 204 0.30 30.62 3.07
N ALA A 205 0.08 30.27 4.34
CA ALA A 205 -1.02 29.41 4.79
C ALA A 205 -2.43 29.99 4.53
N ALA A 206 -2.61 31.31 4.63
CA ALA A 206 -3.90 31.97 4.52
C ALA A 206 -4.57 31.86 3.13
N ARG A 207 -3.82 31.54 2.07
CA ARG A 207 -4.37 31.41 0.70
C ARG A 207 -4.86 29.99 0.38
N ARG A 208 -4.54 28.99 1.20
CA ARG A 208 -4.80 27.56 0.92
C ARG A 208 -6.29 27.23 0.82
N HIS A 209 -7.11 27.77 1.73
CA HIS A 209 -8.56 27.50 1.78
C HIS A 209 -9.37 28.15 0.65
N ARG A 210 -8.75 28.98 -0.20
CA ARG A 210 -9.43 29.69 -1.30
C ARG A 210 -9.17 29.05 -2.67
N PHE A 211 -8.36 28.01 -2.76
CA PHE A 211 -8.02 27.43 -4.06
C PHE A 211 -9.18 26.65 -4.66
N GLN A 212 -9.42 26.89 -5.95
CA GLN A 212 -10.29 26.06 -6.78
C GLN A 212 -9.53 24.82 -7.27
N PRO A 213 -10.23 23.70 -7.58
CA PRO A 213 -9.58 22.47 -8.04
C PRO A 213 -8.63 22.63 -9.24
N ALA A 214 -8.91 23.56 -10.15
CA ALA A 214 -8.04 23.87 -11.29
C ALA A 214 -6.70 24.50 -10.85
N GLN A 215 -6.72 25.37 -9.84
CA GLN A 215 -5.52 26.01 -9.29
C GLN A 215 -4.67 25.00 -8.53
N ILE A 216 -5.30 24.09 -7.77
CA ILE A 216 -4.62 22.97 -7.10
C ILE A 216 -3.89 22.11 -8.12
N ARG A 217 -4.55 21.74 -9.22
CA ARG A 217 -3.94 20.97 -10.31
C ARG A 217 -2.72 21.67 -10.89
N GLN A 218 -2.81 22.98 -11.16
CA GLN A 218 -1.69 23.74 -11.73
C GLN A 218 -0.51 23.82 -10.75
N LEU A 219 -0.79 24.05 -9.46
CA LEU A 219 0.22 24.10 -8.41
C LEU A 219 0.95 22.77 -8.26
N LEU A 220 0.18 21.68 -8.23
CA LEU A 220 0.73 20.33 -8.01
C LEU A 220 1.34 19.70 -9.27
N ALA A 221 1.11 20.28 -10.45
CA ALA A 221 1.79 19.91 -11.68
C ALA A 221 3.20 20.53 -11.81
N GLN A 222 3.63 21.36 -10.87
CA GLN A 222 4.99 21.89 -10.82
C GLN A 222 5.98 20.78 -10.41
N PRO A 223 7.22 20.73 -10.96
CA PRO A 223 8.15 19.62 -10.73
C PRO A 223 8.44 19.29 -9.26
N ALA A 224 8.48 20.31 -8.39
CA ALA A 224 8.72 20.13 -6.96
C ALA A 224 7.54 19.41 -6.26
N ALA A 225 6.31 19.74 -6.64
CA ALA A 225 5.08 19.17 -6.08
C ALA A 225 4.67 17.86 -6.78
N GLU A 226 5.00 17.68 -8.05
CA GLU A 226 4.71 16.48 -8.83
C GLU A 226 5.31 15.22 -8.18
N ARG A 227 6.53 15.33 -7.62
CA ARG A 227 7.14 14.23 -6.85
C ARG A 227 6.36 13.89 -5.59
N ASN A 228 5.81 14.89 -4.92
CA ASN A 228 5.00 14.65 -3.73
C ASN A 228 3.69 13.95 -4.11
N VAL A 229 3.07 14.35 -5.23
CA VAL A 229 1.89 13.66 -5.76
C VAL A 229 2.23 12.24 -6.18
N ALA A 230 3.39 11.99 -6.79
CA ALA A 230 3.85 10.64 -7.12
C ALA A 230 3.89 9.74 -5.87
N THR A 231 4.45 10.20 -4.76
CA THR A 231 4.41 9.43 -3.50
C THR A 231 2.98 9.21 -3.01
N LEU A 232 2.06 10.17 -3.13
CA LEU A 232 0.66 9.90 -2.76
C LEU A 232 0.03 8.79 -3.63
N ILE A 233 0.36 8.76 -4.92
CA ILE A 233 -0.10 7.71 -5.84
C ILE A 233 0.54 6.36 -5.49
N HIS A 234 1.79 6.37 -5.05
CA HIS A 234 2.48 5.19 -4.53
C HIS A 234 1.68 4.55 -3.37
N GLU A 235 1.34 5.34 -2.34
CA GLU A 235 0.59 4.84 -1.19
C GLU A 235 -0.81 4.35 -1.57
N VAL A 236 -1.50 5.05 -2.46
CA VAL A 236 -2.83 4.63 -2.93
C VAL A 236 -2.72 3.38 -3.80
N THR A 237 -1.60 3.17 -4.51
CA THR A 237 -1.35 1.93 -5.25
C THR A 237 -1.22 0.74 -4.30
N HIS A 238 -0.53 0.89 -3.17
CA HIS A 238 -0.54 -0.15 -2.13
C HIS A 238 -1.96 -0.43 -1.66
N GLN A 239 -2.73 0.61 -1.33
CA GLN A 239 -4.11 0.43 -0.88
C GLN A 239 -4.94 -0.34 -1.92
N LEU A 240 -4.85 0.00 -3.21
CA LEU A 240 -5.54 -0.75 -4.26
C LEU A 240 -5.04 -2.21 -4.31
N ALA A 241 -3.74 -2.43 -4.41
CA ALA A 241 -3.17 -3.76 -4.54
C ALA A 241 -3.60 -4.72 -3.40
N TYR A 242 -3.64 -4.23 -2.16
CA TYR A 242 -4.04 -5.02 -0.99
C TYR A 242 -5.55 -5.20 -0.82
N ASN A 243 -6.38 -4.43 -1.53
CA ASN A 243 -7.84 -4.50 -1.42
C ASN A 243 -8.52 -5.10 -2.67
N THR A 244 -7.78 -5.36 -3.75
CA THR A 244 -8.35 -5.85 -5.02
C THR A 244 -7.88 -7.26 -5.41
N GLY A 245 -7.18 -7.95 -4.51
CA GLY A 245 -6.71 -9.32 -4.71
C GLY A 245 -5.40 -9.44 -5.49
N LEU A 246 -4.68 -8.34 -5.72
CA LEU A 246 -3.35 -8.40 -6.33
C LEU A 246 -2.29 -8.83 -5.30
N GLN A 247 -2.43 -8.35 -4.06
CA GLN A 247 -1.56 -8.68 -2.94
C GLN A 247 -2.41 -8.98 -1.72
N THR A 248 -1.95 -9.89 -0.87
CA THR A 248 -2.66 -10.25 0.38
C THR A 248 -2.09 -9.44 1.54
N ARG A 249 -2.92 -8.65 2.22
CA ARG A 249 -2.50 -7.88 3.39
C ARG A 249 -2.02 -8.83 4.51
N TYR A 250 -0.94 -8.49 5.19
CA TYR A 250 -0.26 -9.35 6.20
C TYR A 250 0.40 -10.63 5.67
N ALA A 251 0.33 -10.94 4.37
CA ALA A 251 1.18 -11.99 3.79
C ALA A 251 2.61 -11.48 3.53
N GLY A 252 3.57 -12.39 3.46
CA GLY A 252 4.99 -12.15 3.20
C GLY A 252 5.33 -11.73 1.76
N ASN A 253 4.52 -10.83 1.18
CA ASN A 253 4.71 -10.27 -0.16
C ASN A 253 6.16 -9.77 -0.33
N PRO A 254 6.90 -10.20 -1.37
CA PRO A 254 8.26 -9.71 -1.60
C PRO A 254 8.28 -8.20 -1.79
N PHE A 255 9.20 -7.49 -1.10
CA PHE A 255 9.25 -6.03 -1.15
C PHE A 255 9.55 -5.53 -2.57
N TRP A 256 10.38 -6.25 -3.32
CA TRP A 256 10.66 -5.88 -4.71
C TRP A 256 9.40 -5.89 -5.59
N VAL A 257 8.39 -6.73 -5.27
CA VAL A 257 7.10 -6.73 -5.95
C VAL A 257 6.25 -5.57 -5.43
N ALA A 258 6.02 -5.49 -4.12
CA ALA A 258 5.14 -4.48 -3.53
C ALA A 258 5.60 -3.06 -3.88
N GLU A 259 6.86 -2.74 -3.60
CA GLU A 259 7.45 -1.43 -3.85
C GLU A 259 7.67 -1.20 -5.34
N GLY A 260 8.10 -2.23 -6.08
CA GLY A 260 8.37 -2.09 -7.51
C GLY A 260 7.10 -1.82 -8.33
N LEU A 261 5.98 -2.45 -7.99
CA LEU A 261 4.67 -2.16 -8.55
C LEU A 261 4.21 -0.76 -8.18
N ALA A 262 4.30 -0.36 -6.91
CA ALA A 262 3.95 1.00 -6.51
C ALA A 262 4.77 2.05 -7.28
N ASN A 263 6.08 1.87 -7.41
CA ASN A 263 6.95 2.73 -8.23
C ASN A 263 6.62 2.69 -9.74
N PHE A 264 6.02 1.61 -10.24
CA PHE A 264 5.59 1.50 -11.64
C PHE A 264 4.30 2.30 -11.91
N PHE A 265 3.36 2.30 -10.96
CA PHE A 265 2.09 3.03 -11.07
C PHE A 265 2.18 4.49 -10.61
N GLU A 266 3.19 4.87 -9.82
CA GLU A 266 3.33 6.22 -9.24
C GLU A 266 3.58 7.34 -10.25
N THR A 267 3.83 7.03 -11.53
CA THR A 267 4.10 8.05 -12.55
C THR A 267 2.83 8.90 -12.77
N PRO A 268 2.82 10.17 -12.34
CA PRO A 268 1.59 10.93 -12.24
C PRO A 268 1.12 11.42 -13.61
N ASP A 269 -0.20 11.38 -13.85
CA ASP A 269 -0.82 12.00 -15.04
C ASP A 269 -1.65 13.24 -14.63
N LEU A 270 -0.96 14.32 -14.26
CA LEU A 270 -1.61 15.54 -13.75
C LEU A 270 -2.12 16.47 -14.85
N ARG A 271 -1.56 16.34 -16.07
CA ARG A 271 -1.90 17.18 -17.23
C ARG A 271 -3.15 16.71 -17.97
N SER A 272 -3.53 15.43 -17.85
CA SER A 272 -4.81 14.94 -18.39
C SER A 272 -5.97 15.14 -17.41
N SER A 273 -7.12 15.60 -17.91
CA SER A 273 -8.39 15.57 -17.18
C SER A 273 -9.19 14.28 -17.41
N ARG A 274 -8.82 13.46 -18.42
CA ARG A 274 -9.50 12.20 -18.78
C ARG A 274 -8.55 11.01 -18.69
N GLY A 275 -8.88 10.04 -17.84
CA GLY A 275 -8.15 8.78 -17.68
C GLY A 275 -6.77 8.93 -17.02
N TRP A 276 -6.06 7.81 -16.87
CA TRP A 276 -4.68 7.74 -16.37
C TRP A 276 -3.77 7.17 -17.46
N ARG A 277 -3.24 8.03 -18.34
CA ARG A 277 -2.42 7.61 -19.49
C ARG A 277 -0.95 7.41 -19.14
N ALA A 278 -0.55 7.68 -17.89
CA ALA A 278 0.83 7.59 -17.45
C ALA A 278 1.22 6.23 -16.83
N ILE A 279 0.28 5.31 -16.59
CA ILE A 279 0.62 3.99 -16.03
C ILE A 279 1.58 3.29 -16.98
N GLY A 280 2.73 2.89 -16.44
CA GLY A 280 3.79 2.22 -17.19
C GLY A 280 4.57 3.11 -18.14
N LYS A 281 4.53 4.44 -17.97
CA LYS A 281 5.58 5.34 -18.46
C LYS A 281 6.86 5.14 -17.65
N VAL A 282 7.97 5.64 -18.18
CA VAL A 282 9.27 5.54 -17.53
C VAL A 282 9.30 6.48 -16.31
N ASN A 283 9.59 5.92 -15.14
CA ASN A 283 9.93 6.70 -13.96
C ASN A 283 11.39 7.14 -14.09
N TYR A 284 11.61 8.32 -14.67
CA TYR A 284 12.96 8.83 -14.97
C TYR A 284 13.82 9.03 -13.72
N PHE A 285 13.20 9.32 -12.57
CA PHE A 285 13.91 9.43 -11.31
C PHE A 285 14.51 8.07 -10.91
N ARG A 286 13.69 7.01 -10.91
CA ARG A 286 14.16 5.64 -10.62
C ARG A 286 15.15 5.13 -11.66
N LEU A 287 14.94 5.45 -12.94
CA LEU A 287 15.89 5.09 -14.00
C LEU A 287 17.27 5.74 -13.79
N ALA A 288 17.30 7.02 -13.40
CA ALA A 288 18.55 7.72 -13.10
C ALA A 288 19.26 7.10 -11.88
N GLU A 289 18.52 6.80 -10.80
CA GLU A 289 19.07 6.12 -9.62
C GLU A 289 19.62 4.74 -9.96
N PHE A 290 18.86 3.95 -10.73
CA PHE A 290 19.27 2.63 -11.20
C PHE A 290 20.56 2.71 -12.01
N ARG A 291 20.62 3.58 -13.04
CA ARG A 291 21.82 3.75 -13.88
C ARG A 291 23.04 4.19 -13.10
N ARG A 292 22.87 5.08 -12.13
CA ARG A 292 23.96 5.51 -11.25
C ARG A 292 24.47 4.34 -10.41
N HIS A 293 23.57 3.56 -9.83
CA HIS A 293 23.94 2.40 -9.00
C HIS A 293 24.65 1.30 -9.80
N TRP A 294 24.16 1.00 -11.00
CA TRP A 294 24.70 0.00 -11.93
C TRP A 294 25.78 0.54 -12.88
N SER A 295 26.38 1.69 -12.55
CA SER A 295 27.57 2.19 -13.25
C SER A 295 28.81 1.31 -13.02
N ARG A 296 28.78 0.49 -11.96
CA ARG A 296 29.78 -0.54 -11.63
C ARG A 296 29.11 -1.91 -11.60
N PRO A 297 29.83 -3.01 -11.87
CA PRO A 297 29.31 -4.36 -11.71
C PRO A 297 28.76 -4.58 -10.29
N GLN A 298 27.57 -5.20 -10.20
CA GLN A 298 26.94 -5.60 -8.94
C GLN A 298 26.63 -7.10 -9.03
N GLU A 299 27.63 -7.93 -8.74
CA GLU A 299 27.47 -9.39 -8.77
C GLU A 299 26.46 -9.84 -7.71
N GLY A 300 25.61 -10.81 -8.04
CA GLY A 300 24.59 -11.36 -7.11
C GLY A 300 23.46 -10.40 -6.74
N ARG A 301 23.50 -9.13 -7.15
CA ARG A 301 22.56 -8.08 -6.70
C ARG A 301 21.08 -8.40 -6.96
N LEU A 302 20.75 -8.97 -8.13
CA LEU A 302 19.36 -9.35 -8.41
C LEU A 302 18.91 -10.53 -7.56
N ILE A 303 19.82 -11.47 -7.26
CA ILE A 303 19.54 -12.60 -6.36
C ILE A 303 19.24 -12.06 -4.96
N GLU A 304 20.06 -11.15 -4.44
CA GLU A 304 19.83 -10.52 -3.12
C GLU A 304 18.47 -9.82 -3.04
N LEU A 305 18.11 -9.05 -4.08
CA LEU A 305 16.84 -8.33 -4.17
C LEU A 305 15.61 -9.26 -4.12
N ILE A 306 15.69 -10.42 -4.76
CA ILE A 306 14.60 -11.40 -4.81
C ILE A 306 14.54 -12.24 -3.54
N ARG A 307 15.72 -12.62 -3.03
CA ARG A 307 15.90 -13.56 -1.93
C ARG A 307 15.36 -13.01 -0.61
N ASP A 308 15.67 -11.77 -0.26
CA ASP A 308 15.21 -11.19 1.00
C ASP A 308 15.01 -9.67 0.95
N ASP A 309 14.34 -9.13 1.96
CA ASP A 309 13.98 -7.70 2.02
C ASP A 309 15.05 -6.83 2.72
N ARG A 310 16.25 -7.37 3.03
CA ARG A 310 17.28 -6.64 3.80
C ARG A 310 17.76 -5.38 3.10
N LEU A 311 17.79 -5.39 1.77
CA LEU A 311 18.20 -4.25 0.96
C LEU A 311 17.30 -3.02 1.16
N PHE A 312 16.00 -3.24 1.41
CA PHE A 312 15.03 -2.19 1.70
C PHE A 312 15.12 -1.71 3.16
N ARG A 313 15.44 -2.62 4.09
CA ARG A 313 15.52 -2.33 5.53
C ARG A 313 16.79 -1.56 5.93
N ASN A 314 17.82 -1.56 5.08
CA ASN A 314 19.04 -0.82 5.33
C ASN A 314 19.01 0.55 4.64
N SER A 315 19.01 1.63 5.44
CA SER A 315 18.96 3.01 4.94
C SER A 315 20.07 3.40 3.95
N LYS A 316 21.20 2.69 3.93
CA LYS A 316 22.30 2.92 2.97
C LYS A 316 22.02 2.31 1.59
N THR A 317 21.25 1.22 1.55
CA THR A 317 20.95 0.47 0.31
C THR A 317 19.53 0.68 -0.20
N ALA A 318 18.62 1.20 0.63
CA ALA A 318 17.20 1.31 0.34
C ALA A 318 16.92 2.04 -0.97
N ALA A 319 17.52 3.23 -1.18
CA ALA A 319 17.28 4.01 -2.41
C ALA A 319 17.64 3.23 -3.69
N ALA A 320 18.75 2.48 -3.66
CA ALA A 320 19.12 1.61 -4.77
C ALA A 320 18.16 0.42 -4.90
N ALA A 321 17.72 -0.19 -3.80
CA ALA A 321 16.76 -1.29 -3.80
C ALA A 321 15.41 -0.90 -4.44
N TYR A 322 14.90 0.30 -4.15
CA TYR A 322 13.70 0.84 -4.80
C TYR A 322 13.89 1.04 -6.31
N ALA A 323 15.05 1.54 -6.73
CA ALA A 323 15.36 1.70 -8.15
C ALA A 323 15.50 0.35 -8.87
N ASP A 324 16.11 -0.65 -8.22
CA ASP A 324 16.24 -2.01 -8.72
C ASP A 324 14.87 -2.70 -8.83
N ALA A 325 14.03 -2.56 -7.81
CA ALA A 325 12.66 -3.08 -7.79
C ALA A 325 11.82 -2.49 -8.93
N TRP A 326 11.83 -1.17 -9.09
CA TRP A 326 11.15 -0.51 -10.21
C TRP A 326 11.64 -1.05 -11.56
N ALA A 327 12.97 -1.13 -11.75
CA ALA A 327 13.55 -1.57 -13.01
C ALA A 327 13.18 -3.02 -13.34
N LEU A 328 13.23 -3.92 -12.35
CA LEU A 328 12.82 -5.32 -12.49
C LEU A 328 11.34 -5.42 -12.87
N ASN A 329 10.46 -4.73 -12.14
CA ASN A 329 9.02 -4.72 -12.42
C ASN A 329 8.71 -4.17 -13.81
N TYR A 330 9.34 -3.04 -14.17
CA TYR A 330 9.19 -2.45 -15.49
C TYR A 330 9.63 -3.42 -16.59
N TYR A 331 10.79 -4.05 -16.44
CA TYR A 331 11.29 -5.04 -17.41
C TYR A 331 10.34 -6.24 -17.54
N LEU A 332 9.92 -6.83 -16.41
CA LEU A 332 9.03 -7.99 -16.41
C LEU A 332 7.67 -7.64 -17.04
N LEU A 333 7.08 -6.50 -16.69
CA LEU A 333 5.81 -6.05 -17.29
C LEU A 333 5.91 -5.73 -18.79
N LYS A 334 7.07 -5.29 -19.28
CA LYS A 334 7.26 -4.91 -20.70
C LYS A 334 7.76 -6.05 -21.57
N LYS A 335 8.51 -7.01 -21.01
CA LYS A 335 9.21 -8.07 -21.78
C LYS A 335 8.80 -9.49 -21.42
N LYS A 336 8.24 -9.70 -20.23
CA LYS A 336 7.86 -11.01 -19.68
C LYS A 336 6.44 -10.98 -19.10
N SER A 337 5.55 -10.18 -19.69
CA SER A 337 4.26 -9.82 -19.06
C SER A 337 3.39 -11.04 -18.73
N LYS A 338 3.38 -12.07 -19.59
CA LYS A 338 2.58 -13.29 -19.35
C LYS A 338 3.09 -14.05 -18.12
N ASP A 339 4.40 -14.27 -18.06
CA ASP A 339 5.05 -15.00 -16.95
C ASP A 339 4.96 -14.19 -15.65
N TYR A 340 5.06 -12.86 -15.74
CA TYR A 340 4.93 -11.99 -14.58
C TYR A 340 3.50 -11.95 -14.04
N VAL A 341 2.48 -11.93 -14.91
CA VAL A 341 1.08 -12.08 -14.48
C VAL A 341 0.89 -13.42 -13.78
N ALA A 342 1.42 -14.52 -14.34
CA ALA A 342 1.31 -15.84 -13.72
C ALA A 342 2.01 -15.90 -12.35
N TYR A 343 3.17 -15.25 -12.20
CA TYR A 343 3.85 -15.11 -10.92
C TYR A 343 3.02 -14.31 -9.90
N LEU A 344 2.44 -13.17 -10.31
CA LEU A 344 1.57 -12.37 -9.43
C LEU A 344 0.30 -13.13 -9.02
N THR A 345 -0.30 -13.90 -9.94
CA THR A 345 -1.44 -14.79 -9.64
C THR A 345 -1.07 -15.88 -8.64
N GLU A 346 0.19 -16.33 -8.62
CA GLU A 346 0.64 -17.29 -7.62
C GLU A 346 0.82 -16.61 -6.25
N LEU A 347 1.47 -15.45 -6.22
CA LEU A 347 1.64 -14.66 -4.99
C LEU A 347 0.31 -14.24 -4.37
N SER A 348 -0.71 -13.95 -5.18
CA SER A 348 -2.03 -13.55 -4.68
C SER A 348 -2.77 -14.68 -3.95
N LYS A 349 -2.31 -15.94 -4.06
CA LYS A 349 -2.87 -17.07 -3.32
C LYS A 349 -2.31 -17.19 -1.90
N MET A 350 -1.25 -16.46 -1.57
CA MET A 350 -0.67 -16.45 -0.22
C MET A 350 -1.72 -16.03 0.79
N LYS A 351 -1.78 -16.75 1.91
CA LYS A 351 -2.66 -16.41 3.02
C LYS A 351 -2.03 -15.34 3.91
N PRO A 352 -2.82 -14.56 4.66
CA PRO A 352 -2.29 -13.69 5.71
C PRO A 352 -1.37 -14.47 6.65
N LEU A 353 -0.25 -13.86 7.05
CA LEU A 353 0.82 -14.45 7.88
C LEU A 353 1.64 -15.57 7.22
N GLU A 354 1.31 -15.99 5.99
CA GLU A 354 2.16 -16.89 5.22
C GLU A 354 3.43 -16.14 4.79
N VAL A 355 4.60 -16.74 5.03
CA VAL A 355 5.90 -16.19 4.65
C VAL A 355 6.72 -17.28 3.98
N HIS A 356 7.26 -16.99 2.81
CA HIS A 356 8.19 -17.89 2.11
C HIS A 356 9.62 -17.64 2.56
N THR A 357 10.38 -18.73 2.68
CA THR A 357 11.81 -18.67 2.99
C THR A 357 12.59 -18.02 1.84
N PRO A 358 13.82 -17.53 2.09
CA PRO A 358 14.66 -16.97 1.05
C PRO A 358 14.88 -17.92 -0.15
N GLU A 359 15.02 -19.22 0.13
CA GLU A 359 15.22 -20.26 -0.88
C GLU A 359 13.93 -20.55 -1.67
N GLN A 360 12.77 -20.54 -1.00
CA GLN A 360 11.46 -20.65 -1.67
C GLN A 360 11.24 -19.47 -2.64
N ARG A 361 11.50 -18.23 -2.20
CA ARG A 361 11.38 -17.03 -3.06
C ARG A 361 12.23 -17.13 -4.33
N LEU A 362 13.47 -17.62 -4.21
CA LEU A 362 14.35 -17.83 -5.36
C LEU A 362 13.86 -18.94 -6.29
N ALA A 363 13.48 -20.09 -5.73
CA ALA A 363 12.99 -21.22 -6.50
C ALA A 363 11.69 -20.86 -7.27
N GLU A 364 10.77 -20.15 -6.62
CA GLU A 364 9.56 -19.63 -7.25
C GLU A 364 9.90 -18.65 -8.36
N PHE A 365 10.78 -17.67 -8.13
CA PHE A 365 11.18 -16.74 -9.17
C PHE A 365 11.79 -17.46 -10.38
N GLN A 366 12.70 -18.41 -10.14
CA GLN A 366 13.34 -19.20 -11.21
C GLN A 366 12.32 -20.06 -11.97
N ARG A 367 11.30 -20.58 -11.29
CA ARG A 367 10.22 -21.34 -11.93
C ARG A 367 9.47 -20.53 -12.99
N PHE A 368 9.28 -19.22 -12.78
CA PHE A 368 8.59 -18.35 -13.74
C PHE A 368 9.52 -17.67 -14.75
N PHE A 369 10.75 -17.32 -14.35
CA PHE A 369 11.62 -16.45 -15.16
C PHE A 369 12.93 -17.11 -15.62
N GLY A 370 13.22 -18.32 -15.15
CA GLY A 370 14.44 -19.06 -15.47
C GLY A 370 15.69 -18.51 -14.76
N ASP A 371 16.83 -18.57 -15.44
CA ASP A 371 18.12 -18.18 -14.88
C ASP A 371 18.18 -16.68 -14.53
N ILE A 372 18.45 -16.39 -13.25
CA ILE A 372 18.48 -15.02 -12.72
C ILE A 372 19.66 -14.23 -13.28
N GLY A 373 20.82 -14.87 -13.50
CA GLY A 373 22.01 -14.21 -14.03
C GLY A 373 21.79 -13.68 -15.45
N ARG A 374 21.24 -14.52 -16.33
CA ARG A 374 20.83 -14.13 -17.69
C ARG A 374 19.76 -13.06 -17.67
N LEU A 375 18.76 -13.18 -16.81
CA LEU A 375 17.73 -12.16 -16.66
C LEU A 375 18.31 -10.81 -16.23
N GLN A 376 19.27 -10.80 -15.31
CA GLN A 376 19.99 -9.59 -14.89
C GLN A 376 20.70 -8.93 -16.07
N GLN A 377 21.39 -9.70 -16.92
CA GLN A 377 22.06 -9.15 -18.10
C GLN A 377 21.06 -8.50 -19.08
N ASP A 378 19.93 -9.17 -19.34
CA ASP A 378 18.87 -8.65 -20.22
C ASP A 378 18.17 -7.41 -19.65
N LEU A 379 17.93 -7.40 -18.33
CA LEU A 379 17.43 -6.25 -17.58
C LEU A 379 18.36 -5.05 -17.76
N LEU A 380 19.66 -5.23 -17.50
CA LEU A 380 20.66 -4.16 -17.62
C LEU A 380 20.75 -3.61 -19.05
N LYS A 381 20.76 -4.50 -20.05
CA LYS A 381 20.74 -4.10 -21.47
C LYS A 381 19.49 -3.29 -21.81
N THR A 382 18.33 -3.67 -21.28
CA THR A 382 17.07 -2.94 -21.47
C THR A 382 17.13 -1.56 -20.82
N MET A 383 17.53 -1.49 -19.55
CA MET A 383 17.59 -0.23 -18.79
C MET A 383 18.61 0.76 -19.35
N ARG A 384 19.72 0.30 -19.92
CA ARG A 384 20.70 1.17 -20.61
C ARG A 384 20.13 1.81 -21.88
N ARG A 385 19.23 1.12 -22.59
CA ARG A 385 18.66 1.58 -23.86
C ARG A 385 17.37 2.39 -23.71
N LEU A 386 16.73 2.33 -22.54
CA LEU A 386 15.45 3.00 -22.27
C LEU A 386 15.60 4.52 -22.42
N ARG A 387 14.74 5.16 -23.22
CA ARG A 387 14.74 6.62 -23.42
C ARG A 387 13.49 7.23 -22.81
#